data_AF-A0A059F2I2-F1
#
_entry.id   AF-A0A059F2I2-F1
#
_cell.length_a   1.000
_cell.length_b   1.000
_cell.length_c   1.000
_cell.angle_alpha   90.00
_cell.angle_beta   90.00
_cell.angle_gamma   90.00
#
_symmetry.space_group_name_H-M   'P 1'
#
loop_
_entity.id
_entity.type
_entity.pdbx_description
1 polymer ?
#
loop_
_entity_poly.entity_id
_entity_poly.type
_entity_poly.pdbx_seq_one_letter_code
_entity_poly.pdbx_strand_id
1 'polypeptide(L)'
;MNGLHMHQLTNGLYIHKNVPHKYHFVDPITGMHTQNAESYNSKLKYKIKMVKGIKNECREVFLTKFLFFDEFKEHAFEKILE
;
A
#
# COMPACT_ATOMS: atom_id res chain seq x y z
N MET A 1 -5.37 18.93 4.34
CA MET A 1 -4.56 18.12 5.27
C MET A 1 -4.68 16.67 4.81
N ASN A 2 -3.60 16.09 4.29
CA ASN A 2 -3.61 14.76 3.69
C ASN A 2 -3.40 13.72 4.81
N GLY A 3 -4.49 13.14 5.34
CA GLY A 3 -4.40 12.01 6.25
C GLY A 3 -4.18 10.71 5.46
N LEU A 4 -3.39 9.78 6.00
CA LEU A 4 -3.32 8.42 5.50
C LEU A 4 -4.52 7.64 6.04
N HIS A 5 -5.30 7.04 5.15
CA HIS A 5 -6.44 6.21 5.52
C HIS A 5 -5.94 4.79 5.82
N MET A 6 -6.11 4.32 7.04
CA MET A 6 -5.78 2.96 7.45
C MET A 6 -7.03 2.21 7.89
N HIS A 7 -7.09 0.93 7.51
CA HIS A 7 -8.17 0.02 7.91
C HIS A 7 -7.62 -0.97 8.95
N GLN A 8 -8.28 -1.06 10.10
CA GLN A 8 -7.95 -2.02 11.16
C GLN A 8 -9.22 -2.80 11.52
N LEU A 9 -9.19 -4.13 11.42
CA LEU A 9 -10.29 -5.00 11.86
C LEU A 9 -10.15 -5.24 13.36
N THR A 10 -11.16 -4.83 14.12
CA THR A 10 -11.28 -5.19 15.56
C THR A 10 -12.68 -5.73 15.79
N ASN A 11 -12.80 -6.97 16.29
CA ASN A 11 -14.07 -7.62 16.64
C ASN A 11 -15.16 -7.59 15.55
N GLY A 12 -14.78 -7.73 14.29
CA GLY A 12 -15.72 -7.74 13.16
C GLY A 12 -16.34 -6.39 12.79
N LEU A 13 -15.93 -5.29 13.44
CA LEU A 13 -16.39 -3.93 13.15
C LEU A 13 -15.27 -3.12 12.48
N TYR A 14 -15.59 -2.49 11.35
CA TYR A 14 -14.70 -1.57 10.65
C TYR A 14 -14.60 -0.25 11.41
N ILE A 15 -13.44 0.02 12.02
CA ILE A 15 -13.17 1.31 12.67
C ILE A 15 -12.30 2.16 11.74
N HIS A 16 -12.85 3.27 11.26
CA HIS A 16 -12.10 4.24 10.48
C HIS A 16 -11.21 5.08 11.40
N LYS A 17 -9.89 4.90 11.32
CA LYS A 17 -8.93 5.70 12.10
C LYS A 17 -8.09 6.56 11.16
N ASN A 18 -8.06 7.85 11.44
CA ASN A 18 -7.17 8.79 10.78
C ASN A 18 -5.98 9.04 11.69
N VAL A 19 -4.79 8.64 11.24
CA VAL A 19 -3.54 9.02 11.90
C VAL A 19 -3.08 10.33 11.26
N PRO A 20 -3.12 11.46 11.99
CA PRO A 20 -2.62 12.70 11.45
C PRO A 20 -1.09 12.64 11.37
N HIS A 21 -0.57 12.61 10.13
CA HIS A 21 0.87 12.53 9.84
C HIS A 21 1.70 13.65 10.51
N LYS A 22 1.06 14.78 10.82
CA LYS A 22 1.68 15.92 11.51
C LYS A 22 2.11 15.61 12.95
N TYR A 23 1.46 14.65 13.62
CA TYR A 23 1.63 14.43 15.05
C TYR A 23 2.18 13.04 15.40
N HIS A 24 1.99 12.04 14.52
CA HIS A 24 2.40 10.66 14.78
C HIS A 24 3.19 10.10 13.58
N PHE A 25 4.52 10.01 13.72
CA PHE A 25 5.44 9.36 12.77
C PHE A 25 5.34 7.82 12.80
N VAL A 26 4.92 7.31 13.95
CA VAL A 26 4.56 5.91 14.19
C VAL A 26 3.11 5.91 14.62
N ASP A 27 2.28 5.10 13.98
CA ASP A 27 0.90 4.91 14.40
C ASP A 27 0.89 4.37 15.85
N PRO A 28 0.26 5.07 16.80
CA PRO A 28 0.31 4.71 18.22
C PRO A 28 -0.47 3.43 18.56
N ILE A 29 -1.24 2.88 17.63
CA ILE A 29 -2.10 1.70 17.80
C ILE A 29 -1.48 0.48 17.11
N THR A 30 -0.95 0.65 15.89
CA THR A 30 -0.36 -0.46 15.11
C THR A 30 1.16 -0.54 15.24
N GLY A 31 1.82 0.51 15.74
CA GLY A 31 3.27 0.63 15.71
C GLY A 31 3.85 0.81 14.30
N MET A 32 3.00 1.00 13.29
CA MET A 32 3.43 1.10 11.90
C MET A 32 4.00 2.49 11.61
N HIS A 33 5.19 2.52 11.01
CA HIS A 33 5.77 3.76 10.51
C HIS A 33 4.96 4.28 9.32
N THR A 34 4.40 5.49 9.45
CA THR A 34 3.61 6.12 8.37
C THR A 34 4.46 6.32 7.11
N GLN A 35 5.77 6.51 7.29
CA GLN A 35 6.74 6.66 6.21
C GLN A 35 6.81 5.44 5.27
N ASN A 36 6.61 4.23 5.77
CA ASN A 36 6.60 3.03 4.92
C ASN A 36 5.38 3.04 3.99
N ALA A 37 4.21 3.38 4.53
CA ALA A 37 2.98 3.52 3.74
C ALA A 37 3.09 4.66 2.71
N GLU A 38 3.69 5.80 3.07
CA GLU A 38 3.95 6.91 2.14
C GLU A 38 4.92 6.54 1.02
N SER A 39 6.00 5.83 1.36
CA SER A 39 6.98 5.33 0.40
C SER A 39 6.33 4.38 -0.60
N TYR A 40 5.52 3.43 -0.12
CA TYR A 40 4.75 2.52 -0.99
C TYR A 40 3.77 3.25 -1.89
N ASN A 41 2.99 4.19 -1.34
CA ASN A 41 2.06 5.00 -2.12
C ASN A 41 2.78 5.80 -3.21
N SER A 42 3.98 6.29 -2.93
CA SER A 42 4.80 7.02 -3.90
C SER A 42 5.31 6.10 -5.02
N LYS A 43 5.82 4.91 -4.69
CA LYS A 43 6.20 3.88 -5.67
C LYS A 43 5.03 3.49 -6.57
N LEU A 44 3.87 3.24 -5.97
CA LEU A 44 2.66 2.85 -6.69
C LEU A 44 2.23 3.95 -7.67
N LYS A 45 2.10 5.20 -7.20
CA LYS A 45 1.77 6.36 -8.05
C LYS A 45 2.76 6.52 -9.20
N TYR A 46 4.05 6.32 -8.95
CA TYR A 46 5.08 6.37 -9.99
C TYR A 46 4.85 5.30 -11.07
N LYS A 47 4.60 4.05 -10.69
CA LYS A 47 4.32 2.95 -11.64
C LYS A 47 3.05 3.22 -12.45
N ILE A 48 1.98 3.69 -11.82
CA ILE A 48 0.72 4.08 -12.50
C ILE A 48 0.99 5.18 -13.55
N LYS A 49 1.82 6.17 -13.19
CA LYS A 49 2.21 7.24 -14.11
C LYS A 49 3.02 6.71 -15.31
N MET A 50 3.92 5.75 -15.09
CA MET A 50 4.71 5.13 -16.16
C MET A 50 3.85 4.38 -17.18
N VAL A 51 2.78 3.72 -16.73
CA VAL A 51 1.83 3.03 -17.62
C VAL A 51 0.72 3.94 -18.16
N LYS A 52 0.79 5.26 -17.89
CA LYS A 52 -0.20 6.27 -18.30
C LYS A 52 -1.63 6.01 -17.79
N GLY A 53 -1.73 5.51 -16.56
CA GLY A 53 -3.00 5.19 -15.92
C GLY A 53 -3.41 3.74 -16.08
N ILE A 54 -4.46 3.36 -15.36
CA ILE A 54 -4.98 1.99 -15.33
C ILE A 54 -6.50 2.07 -15.36
N LYS A 55 -7.14 1.22 -16.16
CA LYS A 55 -8.60 1.11 -16.17
C LYS A 55 -9.10 0.57 -14.83
N ASN A 56 -10.29 0.96 -14.41
CA ASN A 56 -10.79 0.61 -13.07
C ASN A 56 -10.87 -0.90 -12.86
N GLU A 57 -11.32 -1.63 -13.87
CA GLU A 57 -11.39 -3.09 -13.90
C GLU A 57 -10.02 -3.79 -13.76
N CYS A 58 -8.93 -3.10 -14.09
CA CYS A 58 -7.57 -3.65 -14.01
C CYS A 58 -6.84 -3.31 -12.71
N ARG A 59 -7.45 -2.51 -11.80
CA ARG A 59 -6.77 -2.01 -10.60
C ARG A 59 -6.34 -3.13 -9.66
N GLU A 60 -7.20 -4.10 -9.41
CA GLU A 60 -6.92 -5.22 -8.49
C GLU A 60 -5.78 -6.10 -9.03
N VAL A 61 -5.84 -6.46 -10.32
CA VAL A 61 -4.78 -7.23 -10.98
C VAL A 61 -3.45 -6.47 -10.97
N PHE A 62 -3.48 -5.15 -11.23
CA PHE A 62 -2.27 -4.33 -11.20
C PHE A 62 -1.66 -4.27 -9.79
N LEU A 63 -2.48 -4.02 -8.76
CA LEU A 63 -2.03 -3.97 -7.37
C LEU A 63 -1.43 -5.31 -6.94
N THR A 64 -2.08 -6.41 -7.28
CA THR A 64 -1.60 -7.77 -6.97
C THR A 64 -0.24 -8.02 -7.60
N LYS A 65 -0.08 -7.70 -8.91
CA LYS A 65 1.21 -7.82 -9.60
C LYS A 65 2.27 -6.91 -8.99
N PHE A 66 1.91 -5.67 -8.70
CA PHE A 66 2.84 -4.70 -8.10
C PHE A 66 3.38 -5.20 -6.75
N LEU A 67 2.50 -5.70 -5.87
CA LEU A 67 2.91 -6.26 -4.58
C LEU A 67 3.79 -7.50 -4.76
N PHE A 68 3.40 -8.42 -5.64
CA PHE A 68 4.18 -9.63 -5.94
C PHE A 68 5.61 -9.28 -6.41
N PHE A 69 5.75 -8.37 -7.37
CA PHE A 69 7.06 -8.00 -7.89
C PHE A 69 7.89 -7.16 -6.90
N ASP A 70 7.28 -6.37 -6.02
CA ASP A 70 8.01 -5.59 -5.00
C ASP A 70 8.48 -6.48 -3.83
N GLU A 71 7.72 -7.53 -3.50
CA GLU A 71 8.08 -8.54 -2.48
C GLU A 71 9.22 -9.43 -2.96
N PHE A 72 9.05 -10.11 -4.10
CA PHE A 72 9.99 -11.13 -4.56
C PHE A 72 11.14 -10.59 -5.40
N LYS A 73 10.99 -9.39 -5.97
CA LYS A 73 12.05 -8.68 -6.73
C LYS A 73 12.71 -9.59 -7.78
N GLU A 74 14.01 -9.88 -7.62
CA GLU A 74 14.80 -10.71 -8.52
C GLU A 74 14.35 -12.18 -8.51
N HIS A 75 13.79 -12.65 -7.39
CA HIS A 75 13.25 -14.01 -7.22
C HIS A 75 11.80 -14.15 -7.72
N ALA A 76 11.20 -13.09 -8.25
CA ALA A 76 9.82 -13.13 -8.74
C ALA A 76 9.63 -14.19 -9.83
N PHE A 77 10.64 -14.39 -10.69
CA PHE A 77 10.60 -15.44 -11.72
C PHE A 77 10.62 -16.84 -11.13
N GLU A 78 11.47 -17.09 -10.12
CA GLU A 78 11.54 -18.37 -9.41
C GLU A 78 10.18 -18.70 -8.78
N LYS A 79 9.53 -17.70 -8.17
CA LYS A 79 8.20 -17.85 -7.56
C LYS A 79 7.05 -18.03 -8.54
N ILE A 80 7.21 -17.68 -9.80
CA ILE A 80 6.20 -17.94 -10.85
C ILE A 80 6.30 -19.40 -11.34
N LEU A 81 7.48 -20.03 -11.21
CA LEU A 81 7.75 -21.38 -11.72
C LEU A 81 7.50 -22.49 -10.69
N GLU A 82 7.33 -22.14 -9.40
CA GLU A 82 6.86 -23.04 -8.33
C GLU A 82 5.39 -23.42 -8.52
#